data_AF-A0A5C7PUL6-F1
#
_entry.id   AF-A0A5C7PUL6-F1
#
_cell.length_a   1.000
_cell.length_b   1.000
_cell.length_c   1.000
_cell.angle_alpha   90.00
_cell.angle_beta   90.00
_cell.angle_gamma   90.00
#
_symmetry.space_group_name_H-M   'P 1'
#
loop_
_entity.id
_entity.type
_entity.pdbx_description
1 polymer ?
#
loop_
_entity_poly.entity_id
_entity_poly.type
_entity_poly.pdbx_seq_one_letter_code
_entity_poly.pdbx_strand_id
1 'polypeptide(L)'
;MVETETSVITAFKGFNKDLKCLNYQYEIGATFEHSGNVKACNSGFHACEYPLDVFGYYSPDESRFCSVELTGELSRDGSDSKVAAAKIKIVAEIGIPGIVTAAVAWIMRQVDGSKKQTVIEGSSSAATNTGDSSAATNTGDSSAATNTGDSSAATNTGDSSAATNTGSRSAATNTGYR
;
A
#
# COMPACT_ATOMS: atom_id res chain seq x y z
N MET A 1 7.54 -28.33 26.29
CA MET A 1 8.12 -27.01 25.99
C MET A 1 7.19 -26.35 25.00
N VAL A 2 6.62 -25.20 25.32
CA VAL A 2 5.75 -24.48 24.38
C VAL A 2 6.69 -23.74 23.43
N GLU A 3 6.82 -24.22 22.19
CA GLU A 3 7.41 -23.43 21.11
C GLU A 3 6.53 -22.19 20.95
N THR A 4 6.99 -21.06 21.44
CA THR A 4 6.37 -19.77 21.12
C THR A 4 6.59 -19.56 19.62
N GLU A 5 5.53 -19.70 18.82
CA GLU A 5 5.58 -19.32 17.40
C GLU A 5 6.09 -17.89 17.31
N THR A 6 7.33 -17.77 16.84
CA THR A 6 7.96 -16.46 16.71
C THR A 6 7.48 -15.91 15.38
N SER A 7 6.67 -14.86 15.41
CA SER A 7 6.16 -14.24 14.18
C SER A 7 7.34 -13.77 13.32
N VAL A 8 7.45 -14.33 12.12
CA VAL A 8 8.46 -13.94 11.14
C VAL A 8 7.91 -12.82 10.30
N ILE A 9 8.66 -11.71 10.19
CA ILE A 9 8.30 -10.60 9.31
C ILE A 9 9.28 -10.54 8.15
N THR A 10 8.75 -10.56 6.92
CA THR A 10 9.55 -10.27 5.72
C THR A 10 9.77 -8.76 5.61
N ALA A 11 11.03 -8.36 5.50
CA ALA A 11 11.44 -6.97 5.32
C ALA A 11 12.59 -6.87 4.31
N PHE A 12 13.08 -5.65 4.11
CA PHE A 12 14.10 -5.33 3.09
C PHE A 12 15.21 -4.49 3.71
N LYS A 13 16.45 -4.78 3.32
CA LYS A 13 17.61 -4.11 3.88
C LYS A 13 18.64 -3.78 2.80
N GLY A 14 19.12 -2.54 2.85
CA GLY A 14 20.31 -2.11 2.13
C GLY A 14 21.59 -2.32 2.95
N PHE A 15 22.69 -2.51 2.24
CA PHE A 15 24.06 -2.61 2.76
C PHE A 15 25.00 -1.86 1.84
N ASN A 16 26.20 -1.53 2.31
CA ASN A 16 27.26 -1.09 1.41
C ASN A 16 27.75 -2.25 0.50
N LYS A 17 28.66 -1.95 -0.43
CA LYS A 17 29.23 -2.93 -1.40
C LYS A 17 29.83 -4.19 -0.74
N ASP A 18 30.30 -4.06 0.50
CA ASP A 18 30.93 -5.13 1.28
C ASP A 18 29.94 -5.93 2.16
N LEU A 19 28.62 -5.75 2.00
CA LEU A 19 27.59 -6.33 2.90
C LEU A 19 27.75 -5.89 4.36
N LYS A 20 28.15 -4.64 4.60
CA LYS A 20 28.22 -4.05 5.94
C LYS A 20 27.10 -3.05 6.17
N CYS A 21 26.67 -2.97 7.42
CA CYS A 21 25.89 -1.87 7.96
C CYS A 21 26.69 -1.29 9.12
N LEU A 22 27.21 -0.06 8.94
CA LEU A 22 28.22 0.53 9.83
C LEU A 22 29.42 -0.42 9.99
N ASN A 23 29.73 -0.84 11.22
CA ASN A 23 30.86 -1.71 11.54
C ASN A 23 30.47 -3.19 11.63
N TYR A 24 29.22 -3.54 11.34
CA TYR A 24 28.74 -4.92 11.42
C TYR A 24 28.76 -5.58 10.04
N GLN A 25 29.43 -6.73 9.95
CA GLN A 25 29.52 -7.54 8.73
C GLN A 25 28.37 -8.55 8.67
N TYR A 26 27.75 -8.67 7.50
CA TYR A 26 26.70 -9.65 7.23
C TYR A 26 27.14 -10.64 6.15
N GLU A 27 26.40 -11.74 6.09
CA GLU A 27 26.55 -12.81 5.11
C GLU A 27 25.15 -13.23 4.64
N ILE A 28 24.99 -13.44 3.33
CA ILE A 28 23.75 -13.93 2.74
C ILE A 28 23.52 -15.38 3.18
N GLY A 29 22.31 -15.69 3.61
CA GLY A 29 21.90 -16.99 4.17
C GLY A 29 22.05 -17.08 5.70
N ALA A 30 22.86 -16.21 6.31
CA ALA A 30 23.14 -16.25 7.74
C ALA A 30 22.09 -15.51 8.58
N THR A 31 21.97 -15.94 9.84
CA THR A 31 21.15 -15.33 10.88
C THR A 31 22.04 -14.67 11.92
N PHE A 32 21.66 -13.46 12.33
CA PHE A 32 22.39 -12.65 13.29
C PHE A 32 21.47 -12.26 14.45
N GLU A 33 22.04 -12.19 15.65
CA GLU A 33 21.32 -11.85 16.88
C GLU A 33 21.96 -10.63 17.55
N HIS A 34 21.11 -9.72 18.05
CA HIS A 34 21.50 -8.54 18.78
C HIS A 34 21.30 -8.78 20.28
N SER A 35 22.32 -8.49 21.08
CA SER A 35 22.24 -8.49 22.53
C SER A 35 21.83 -7.12 23.05
N GLY A 36 20.77 -7.05 23.85
CA GLY A 36 20.29 -5.81 24.49
C GLY A 36 18.92 -5.36 23.98
N ASN A 37 18.49 -4.18 24.44
CA ASN A 37 17.17 -3.64 24.10
C ASN A 37 17.09 -3.28 22.62
N VAL A 38 16.01 -3.66 21.95
CA VAL A 38 15.74 -3.29 20.56
C VAL A 38 14.98 -1.98 20.52
N LYS A 39 15.50 -0.98 19.80
CA LYS A 39 14.87 0.33 19.68
C LYS A 39 15.03 0.89 18.27
N ALA A 40 13.90 1.21 17.63
CA ALA A 40 13.89 1.87 16.33
C ALA A 40 14.85 3.07 16.31
N CYS A 41 15.64 3.16 15.24
CA CYS A 41 16.70 4.16 15.04
C CYS A 41 17.88 4.16 16.04
N ASN A 42 17.90 3.31 17.07
CA ASN A 42 18.95 3.36 18.11
C ASN A 42 19.71 2.03 18.29
N SER A 43 19.01 0.89 18.28
CA SER A 43 19.63 -0.42 18.56
C SER A 43 18.85 -1.57 17.92
N GLY A 44 19.52 -2.71 17.72
CA GLY A 44 19.00 -3.83 16.95
C GLY A 44 19.32 -3.75 15.46
N PHE A 45 18.73 -4.66 14.69
CA PHE A 45 18.92 -4.74 13.24
C PHE A 45 17.82 -3.99 12.51
N HIS A 46 18.18 -2.92 11.80
CA HIS A 46 17.22 -2.11 11.03
C HIS A 46 16.98 -2.65 9.62
N ALA A 47 15.72 -2.68 9.23
CA ALA A 47 15.22 -2.97 7.89
C ALA A 47 13.92 -2.18 7.64
N CYS A 48 13.36 -2.26 6.43
CA CYS A 48 12.12 -1.60 6.03
C CYS A 48 11.06 -2.65 5.63
N GLU A 49 9.84 -2.53 6.14
CA GLU A 49 8.73 -3.40 5.73
C GLU A 49 8.23 -3.05 4.31
N TYR A 50 8.24 -1.75 3.94
CA TYR A 50 8.00 -1.30 2.59
C TYR A 50 9.31 -1.26 1.80
N PRO A 51 9.44 -1.99 0.67
CA PRO A 51 10.72 -2.16 -0.01
C PRO A 51 11.39 -0.87 -0.48
N LEU A 52 10.64 0.14 -0.96
CA LEU A 52 11.27 1.36 -1.52
C LEU A 52 11.87 2.28 -0.46
N ASP A 53 11.45 2.16 0.81
CA ASP A 53 11.99 2.98 1.89
C ASP A 53 13.49 2.73 2.12
N VAL A 54 14.01 1.57 1.70
CA VAL A 54 15.45 1.27 1.78
C VAL A 54 16.30 2.30 1.01
N PHE A 55 15.74 2.92 -0.05
CA PHE A 55 16.44 3.92 -0.85
C PHE A 55 16.56 5.28 -0.13
N GLY A 56 15.75 5.53 0.91
CA GLY A 56 15.94 6.67 1.80
C GLY A 56 17.17 6.53 2.71
N TYR A 57 17.68 5.31 2.86
CA TYR A 57 18.81 4.98 3.74
C TYR A 57 20.08 4.58 3.01
N TYR A 58 19.95 4.03 1.81
CA TYR A 58 21.04 3.45 1.02
C TYR A 58 20.93 3.90 -0.43
N SER A 59 21.98 4.54 -0.94
CA SER A 59 22.00 4.99 -2.34
C SER A 59 21.98 3.79 -3.29
N PRO A 60 21.07 3.74 -4.29
CA PRO A 60 20.91 2.58 -5.18
C PRO A 60 22.16 2.21 -5.99
N ASP A 61 23.03 3.17 -6.30
CA ASP A 61 24.25 2.99 -7.10
C ASP A 61 25.43 2.43 -6.29
N GLU A 62 25.43 2.61 -4.97
CA GLU A 62 26.53 2.21 -4.10
C GLU A 62 26.19 1.08 -3.13
N SER A 63 24.96 0.57 -3.20
CA SER A 63 24.42 -0.34 -2.17
C SER A 63 23.96 -1.67 -2.74
N ARG A 64 23.98 -2.68 -1.88
CA ARG A 64 23.42 -4.01 -2.13
C ARG A 64 22.12 -4.15 -1.37
N PHE A 65 21.13 -4.82 -1.97
CA PHE A 65 19.79 -4.91 -1.41
C PHE A 65 19.37 -6.37 -1.26
N CYS A 66 18.91 -6.72 -0.06
CA CYS A 66 18.49 -8.07 0.29
C CYS A 66 17.06 -8.10 0.83
N SER A 67 16.36 -9.21 0.59
CA SER A 67 15.23 -9.61 1.42
C SER A 67 15.74 -10.18 2.73
N VAL A 68 15.03 -9.90 3.82
CA VAL A 68 15.40 -10.35 5.16
C VAL A 68 14.18 -10.87 5.92
N GLU A 69 14.43 -11.76 6.87
CA GLU A 69 13.45 -12.24 7.83
C GLU A 69 13.81 -11.68 9.21
N LEU A 70 12.86 -10.99 9.84
CA LEU A 70 13.00 -10.42 11.17
C LEU A 70 12.24 -11.26 12.19
N THR A 71 12.87 -11.54 13.33
CA THR A 71 12.28 -12.27 14.45
C THR A 71 12.74 -11.71 15.79
N GLY A 72 12.11 -12.17 16.88
CA GLY A 72 12.38 -11.70 18.23
C GLY A 72 11.68 -10.38 18.56
N GLU A 73 12.24 -9.60 19.47
CA GLU A 73 11.71 -8.27 19.82
C GLU A 73 11.76 -7.33 18.61
N LEU A 74 10.67 -6.60 18.38
CA LEU A 74 10.52 -5.66 17.27
C LEU A 74 10.19 -4.27 17.80
N SER A 75 10.77 -3.24 17.20
CA SER A 75 10.50 -1.84 17.52
C SER A 75 10.27 -1.01 16.25
N ARG A 76 9.20 -0.22 16.24
CA ARG A 76 8.81 0.72 15.17
C ARG A 76 8.68 2.11 15.76
N ASP A 77 9.06 3.15 15.00
CA ASP A 77 8.94 4.56 15.44
C ASP A 77 7.75 5.31 14.83
N GLY A 78 7.06 4.69 13.86
CA GLY A 78 5.86 5.25 13.23
C GLY A 78 6.13 6.37 12.22
N SER A 79 7.39 6.69 11.92
CA SER A 79 7.74 7.72 10.94
C SER A 79 7.69 7.20 9.50
N ASP A 80 8.14 5.97 9.29
CA ASP A 80 8.12 5.25 8.01
C ASP A 80 7.98 3.74 8.27
N SER A 81 8.25 2.91 7.25
CA SER A 81 8.20 1.45 7.41
C SER A 81 9.43 0.83 8.10
N LYS A 82 10.33 1.64 8.67
CA LYS A 82 11.51 1.15 9.36
C LYS A 82 11.12 0.38 10.61
N VAL A 83 11.77 -0.76 10.77
CA VAL A 83 11.66 -1.63 11.93
C VAL A 83 13.05 -2.02 12.41
N ALA A 84 13.23 -2.04 13.72
CA ALA A 84 14.38 -2.66 14.37
C ALA A 84 13.98 -4.03 14.92
N ALA A 85 14.85 -5.03 14.78
CA ALA A 85 14.61 -6.38 15.27
C ALA A 85 15.77 -6.92 16.12
N ALA A 86 15.47 -7.85 17.03
CA ALA A 86 16.47 -8.57 17.82
C ALA A 86 17.26 -9.56 16.96
N LYS A 87 16.60 -10.19 15.97
CA LYS A 87 17.22 -11.15 15.07
C LYS A 87 16.91 -10.83 13.62
N ILE A 88 17.89 -10.99 12.75
CA ILE A 88 17.77 -10.80 11.31
C ILE A 88 18.42 -11.97 10.57
N LYS A 89 17.72 -12.53 9.60
CA LYS A 89 18.31 -13.45 8.63
C LYS A 89 18.38 -12.77 7.27
N ILE A 90 19.56 -12.79 6.66
CA ILE A 90 19.74 -12.25 5.31
C ILE A 90 19.33 -13.35 4.35
N VAL A 91 18.16 -13.27 3.72
CA VAL A 91 17.60 -14.38 2.96
C VAL A 91 18.29 -14.50 1.60
N ALA A 92 18.23 -13.44 0.81
CA ALA A 92 18.83 -13.40 -0.52
C ALA A 92 19.13 -11.97 -0.94
N GLU A 93 20.17 -11.78 -1.74
CA GLU A 93 20.36 -10.55 -2.49
C GLU A 93 19.40 -10.52 -3.67
N ILE A 94 18.64 -9.44 -3.78
CA ILE A 94 17.56 -9.29 -4.76
C ILE A 94 17.78 -8.10 -5.71
N GLY A 95 18.72 -7.22 -5.36
CA GLY A 95 19.06 -6.02 -6.13
C GLY A 95 17.89 -5.04 -6.30
N ILE A 96 18.11 -4.00 -7.10
CA ILE A 96 17.06 -3.01 -7.43
C ILE A 96 15.85 -3.67 -8.10
N PRO A 97 15.99 -4.59 -9.09
CA PRO A 97 14.83 -5.23 -9.71
C PRO A 97 13.95 -5.96 -8.68
N GLY A 98 14.56 -6.71 -7.76
CA GLY A 98 13.82 -7.41 -6.72
C GLY A 98 13.15 -6.48 -5.71
N ILE A 99 13.76 -5.35 -5.37
CA ILE A 99 13.14 -4.32 -4.54
C ILE A 99 11.90 -3.74 -5.24
N VAL A 100 11.99 -3.42 -6.53
CA VAL A 100 10.85 -2.90 -7.31
C VAL A 100 9.73 -3.93 -7.42
N THR A 101 10.06 -5.20 -7.72
CA THR A 101 9.08 -6.29 -7.75
C THR A 101 8.37 -6.46 -6.41
N ALA A 102 9.13 -6.44 -5.31
CA ALA A 102 8.56 -6.52 -3.98
C ALA A 102 7.66 -5.32 -3.64
N ALA A 103 8.02 -4.12 -4.10
CA ALA A 103 7.24 -2.91 -3.85
C ALA A 103 5.87 -2.98 -4.53
N VAL A 104 5.84 -3.42 -5.79
CA VAL A 104 4.58 -3.66 -6.53
C VAL A 104 3.72 -4.69 -5.81
N ALA A 105 4.31 -5.81 -5.39
CA ALA A 105 3.59 -6.84 -4.63
C ALA A 105 3.05 -6.31 -3.30
N TRP A 106 3.83 -5.46 -2.61
CA TRP A 106 3.40 -4.84 -1.36
C TRP A 106 2.20 -3.92 -1.57
N ILE A 107 2.25 -3.03 -2.56
CA ILE A 107 1.16 -2.11 -2.90
C ILE A 107 -0.11 -2.90 -3.26
N MET A 108 0.01 -3.92 -4.11
CA MET A 108 -1.14 -4.74 -4.52
C MET A 108 -1.81 -5.47 -3.34
N ARG A 109 -1.06 -5.82 -2.29
CA ARG A 109 -1.64 -6.39 -1.05
C ARG A 109 -2.41 -5.37 -0.21
N GLN A 110 -2.09 -4.09 -0.31
CA GLN A 110 -2.83 -3.03 0.38
C GLN A 110 -4.12 -2.66 -0.35
N VAL A 111 -4.25 -3.01 -1.64
CA VAL A 111 -5.47 -2.78 -2.40
C VAL A 111 -6.56 -3.73 -1.92
N ASP A 112 -7.65 -3.15 -1.42
CA ASP A 112 -8.85 -3.90 -1.06
C ASP A 112 -9.57 -4.42 -2.31
N GLY A 113 -9.23 -5.66 -2.70
CA GLY A 113 -9.85 -6.35 -3.83
C GLY A 113 -11.34 -6.66 -3.65
N SER A 114 -11.93 -6.42 -2.46
CA SER A 114 -13.38 -6.54 -2.26
C SER A 114 -14.17 -5.37 -2.84
N LYS A 115 -13.50 -4.23 -3.10
CA LYS A 115 -14.09 -3.07 -3.78
C LYS A 115 -14.24 -3.39 -5.26
N LYS A 116 -15.36 -4.00 -5.62
CA LYS A 116 -15.75 -4.23 -7.01
C LYS A 116 -16.06 -2.91 -7.69
N GLN A 117 -15.25 -2.52 -8.67
CA GLN A 117 -15.67 -1.58 -9.68
C GLN A 117 -16.73 -2.29 -10.55
N THR A 118 -17.99 -1.88 -10.43
CA THR A 118 -19.03 -2.31 -11.37
C THR A 118 -18.96 -1.39 -12.59
N VAL A 119 -18.37 -1.86 -13.67
CA VAL A 119 -18.50 -1.21 -14.98
C VAL A 119 -19.82 -1.69 -15.58
N ILE A 120 -20.81 -0.80 -15.68
CA ILE A 120 -22.04 -1.05 -16.43
C ILE A 120 -21.73 -0.67 -17.88
N GLU A 121 -21.64 -1.66 -18.79
CA GLU A 121 -21.56 -1.42 -20.23
C GLU A 121 -22.98 -1.28 -20.82
N GLY A 122 -23.27 -0.17 -21.51
CA GLY A 122 -24.57 0.09 -22.13
C GLY A 122 -24.94 1.58 -22.21
N SER A 123 -26.08 1.91 -22.81
CA SER A 123 -26.53 3.30 -23.03
C SER A 123 -27.06 4.00 -21.77
N SER A 124 -27.10 3.34 -20.61
CA SER A 124 -27.69 3.86 -19.38
C SER A 124 -26.81 3.56 -18.17
N SER A 125 -26.55 4.56 -17.33
CA SER A 125 -25.88 4.38 -16.03
C SER A 125 -26.78 4.80 -14.87
N ALA A 126 -26.82 3.96 -13.83
CA ALA A 126 -27.55 4.23 -12.60
C ALA A 126 -26.62 4.02 -11.40
N ALA A 127 -26.49 5.04 -10.54
CA ALA A 127 -25.73 4.95 -9.29
C ALA A 127 -26.68 5.14 -8.11
N THR A 128 -26.83 4.10 -7.29
CA THR A 128 -27.61 4.13 -6.05
C THR A 128 -26.64 4.04 -4.87
N ASN A 129 -26.59 5.09 -4.03
CA ASN A 129 -25.81 5.07 -2.79
C ASN A 129 -26.72 5.31 -1.57
N THR A 130 -26.41 4.64 -0.47
CA THR A 130 -27.07 4.82 0.84
C THR A 130 -26.21 5.70 1.79
N GLY A 131 -24.99 6.06 1.39
CA GLY A 131 -24.09 6.97 2.13
C GLY A 131 -24.21 8.45 1.73
N ASP A 132 -23.22 9.27 2.04
CA ASP A 132 -23.36 10.74 1.97
C ASP A 132 -23.42 11.35 0.56
N SER A 133 -22.96 10.63 -0.47
CA SER A 133 -22.89 11.16 -1.84
C SER A 133 -23.04 10.11 -2.94
N SER A 134 -23.85 10.36 -3.97
CA SER A 134 -23.86 9.57 -5.21
C SER A 134 -23.52 10.42 -6.43
N ALA A 135 -22.83 9.82 -7.40
CA ALA A 135 -22.54 10.45 -8.69
C ALA A 135 -22.73 9.43 -9.82
N ALA A 136 -23.55 9.76 -10.83
CA ALA A 136 -23.70 8.98 -12.05
C ALA A 136 -23.28 9.82 -13.26
N THR A 137 -22.35 9.31 -14.06
CA THR A 137 -21.94 9.92 -15.33
C THR A 137 -22.27 8.97 -16.46
N ASN A 138 -22.93 9.45 -17.51
CA ASN A 138 -23.17 8.68 -18.74
C ASN A 138 -22.75 9.47 -19.98
N THR A 139 -22.28 8.74 -20.98
CA THR A 139 -22.00 9.25 -22.34
C THR A 139 -23.06 8.80 -23.35
N GLY A 140 -23.91 7.82 -23.00
CA GLY A 140 -25.09 7.39 -23.76
C GLY A 140 -26.38 8.15 -23.41
N ASP A 141 -27.55 7.55 -23.64
CA ASP A 141 -28.83 8.26 -23.68
C ASP A 141 -29.34 8.78 -22.32
N SER A 142 -29.01 8.12 -21.20
CA SER A 142 -29.57 8.50 -19.89
C SER A 142 -28.67 8.24 -18.66
N SER A 143 -28.59 9.17 -17.71
CA SER A 143 -27.98 8.94 -16.39
C SER A 143 -28.95 9.19 -15.23
N ALA A 144 -28.89 8.33 -14.20
CA ALA A 144 -29.68 8.48 -12.98
C ALA A 144 -28.80 8.31 -11.72
N ALA A 145 -28.79 9.31 -10.84
CA ALA A 145 -28.13 9.22 -9.53
C ALA A 145 -29.18 9.31 -8.41
N THR A 146 -29.26 8.29 -7.56
CA THR A 146 -30.15 8.27 -6.40
C THR A 146 -29.32 8.20 -5.12
N ASN A 147 -29.53 9.13 -4.20
CA ASN A 147 -28.86 9.13 -2.89
C ASN A 147 -29.85 9.28 -1.73
N THR A 148 -29.76 8.42 -0.72
CA THR A 148 -30.52 8.62 0.53
C THR A 148 -29.82 9.61 1.48
N GLY A 149 -28.52 9.88 1.28
CA GLY A 149 -27.75 10.87 2.03
C GLY A 149 -27.78 12.30 1.45
N ASP A 150 -26.77 13.10 1.81
CA ASP A 150 -26.80 14.57 1.65
C ASP A 150 -26.74 15.08 0.21
N SER A 151 -25.97 14.42 -0.67
CA SER A 151 -25.69 14.95 -2.02
C SER A 151 -25.90 13.93 -3.15
N SER A 152 -26.49 14.33 -4.28
CA SER A 152 -26.51 13.51 -5.51
C SER A 152 -26.20 14.33 -6.75
N ALA A 153 -25.44 13.75 -7.69
CA ALA A 153 -25.12 14.39 -8.96
C ALA A 153 -25.30 13.41 -10.14
N ALA A 154 -26.05 13.81 -11.17
CA ALA A 154 -26.18 13.05 -12.41
C ALA A 154 -25.72 13.93 -13.59
N THR A 155 -24.69 13.49 -14.31
CA THR A 155 -24.21 14.17 -15.51
C THR A 155 -24.44 13.26 -16.72
N ASN A 156 -25.06 13.79 -17.78
CA ASN A 156 -25.22 13.07 -19.04
C ASN A 156 -24.72 13.90 -20.23
N THR A 157 -24.08 13.25 -21.19
CA THR A 157 -23.75 13.83 -22.50
C THR A 157 -24.78 13.48 -23.59
N GLY A 158 -25.69 12.52 -23.34
CA GLY A 158 -26.82 12.19 -24.23
C GLY A 158 -28.12 12.93 -23.89
N ASP A 159 -29.28 12.28 -24.00
CA ASP A 159 -30.57 12.99 -24.05
C ASP A 159 -31.14 13.41 -22.68
N SER A 160 -30.84 12.69 -21.60
CA SER A 160 -31.49 12.93 -20.30
C SER A 160 -30.64 12.63 -19.06
N SER A 161 -30.83 13.38 -17.97
CA SER A 161 -30.18 13.14 -16.67
C SER A 161 -31.16 13.38 -15.53
N ALA A 162 -31.17 12.53 -14.51
CA ALA A 162 -31.98 12.69 -13.30
C ALA A 162 -31.13 12.47 -12.03
N ALA A 163 -31.19 13.41 -11.09
CA ALA A 163 -30.58 13.28 -9.78
C ALA A 163 -31.66 13.41 -8.71
N THR A 164 -31.76 12.43 -7.81
CA THR A 164 -32.73 12.41 -6.72
C THR A 164 -32.00 12.16 -5.43
N ASN A 165 -32.09 13.09 -4.47
CA ASN A 165 -31.65 12.85 -3.10
C ASN A 165 -32.77 13.04 -2.09
N THR A 166 -32.64 12.38 -0.94
CA THR A 166 -33.50 12.63 0.23
C THR A 166 -32.87 13.67 1.19
N GLY A 167 -31.59 14.00 0.97
CA GLY A 167 -30.85 15.04 1.70
C GLY A 167 -30.89 16.44 1.06
N SER A 168 -29.86 17.25 1.34
CA SER A 168 -29.93 18.72 1.16
C SER A 168 -29.64 19.25 -0.26
N ARG A 169 -28.88 18.52 -1.10
CA ARG A 169 -28.42 19.04 -2.42
C ARG A 169 -28.42 18.00 -3.55
N SER A 170 -29.17 18.26 -4.62
CA SER A 170 -29.15 17.44 -5.84
C SER A 170 -28.88 18.29 -7.08
N ALA A 171 -28.10 17.76 -8.03
CA ALA A 171 -27.80 18.42 -9.29
C ALA A 171 -27.86 17.43 -10.46
N ALA A 172 -28.68 17.73 -11.47
CA ALA A 172 -28.72 16.99 -12.72
C ALA A 172 -28.29 17.93 -13.86
N THR A 173 -27.37 17.50 -14.70
CA THR A 173 -26.88 18.31 -15.83
C THR A 173 -26.79 17.45 -17.08
N ASN A 174 -27.45 17.92 -18.13
CA ASN A 174 -27.31 17.40 -19.48
C ASN A 174 -26.53 18.42 -20.33
N THR A 175 -25.41 17.99 -20.91
CA THR A 175 -24.57 18.81 -21.81
C THR A 175 -24.58 18.35 -23.26
N GLY A 176 -25.48 17.43 -23.64
CA GLY A 176 -25.63 16.94 -25.01
C GLY A 176 -26.18 17.99 -25.98
N TYR A 177 -25.78 17.89 -27.25
CA TYR A 177 -26.31 18.71 -28.34
C TYR A 177 -27.57 18.05 -28.91
N ARG A 178 -28.65 18.84 -29.10
CA ARG A 178 -29.81 18.43 -29.91
C ARG A 178 -29.44 18.36 -31.39
#